data_AF-W2KFN6-F1
#
_entry.id   AF-W2KFN6-F1
#
_cell.length_a   1.000
_cell.length_b   1.000
_cell.length_c   1.000
_cell.angle_alpha   90.00
_cell.angle_beta   90.00
_cell.angle_gamma   90.00
#
_symmetry.space_group_name_H-M   'P 1'
#
loop_
_entity.id
_entity.type
_entity.pdbx_description
1 polymer ?
#
loop_
_entity_poly.entity_id
_entity_poly.type
_entity_poly.pdbx_seq_one_letter_code
_entity_poly.pdbx_strand_id
1 'polypeptide(L)'
;MSPTLEVTRTKASYLDDLSGAAVLSTVKESTSEDPFKSVAVKWMELDVRRRSMGFVKNRDYVYVEATGINYLPSGERLGYHVMHSVDIPQAHDLAERVRAKLSVCSFFRQRSDDSVSVYVMSMMDPMSDKVRRLVVPCFIKTLLSTLKYAYCGEMKKLSQALNDRYAELKHVGPPNPDHNCITCMKPMRVWRFGKLATSPTTCKLCFGYVCNSCKIEKKLSFMNADLKMTQRKVSFCSSCVSDAMGVSPSEIPKASDCWPHAAGLSRLCNQSGMWSTVLDNESSAVSHDFANTR
;
A
#
# COMPACT_ATOMS: atom_id res chain seq x y z
N MET A 1 4.02 -5.91 -0.84
CA MET A 1 3.27 -6.77 0.10
C MET A 1 2.73 -5.89 1.22
N SER A 2 1.56 -6.21 1.78
CA SER A 2 0.77 -5.29 2.61
C SER A 2 0.53 -5.84 4.02
N PRO A 3 1.49 -5.66 4.96
CA PRO A 3 1.36 -6.23 6.31
C PRO A 3 0.37 -5.46 7.20
N THR A 4 0.09 -4.19 6.89
CA THR A 4 -0.81 -3.33 7.67
C THR A 4 -2.06 -2.93 6.89
N LEU A 5 -3.06 -2.44 7.61
CA LEU A 5 -4.29 -1.86 7.04
C LEU A 5 -3.98 -0.71 6.07
N GLU A 6 -3.05 0.17 6.42
CA GLU A 6 -2.65 1.31 5.58
C GLU A 6 -2.01 0.87 4.27
N VAL A 7 -1.09 -0.11 4.32
CA VAL A 7 -0.44 -0.64 3.13
C VAL A 7 -1.43 -1.45 2.28
N THR A 8 -2.45 -2.04 2.89
CA THR A 8 -3.55 -2.72 2.19
C THR A 8 -4.44 -1.71 1.46
N ARG A 9 -4.84 -0.62 2.13
CA ARG A 9 -5.62 0.48 1.52
C ARG A 9 -4.86 1.21 0.43
N THR A 10 -3.57 1.45 0.65
CA THR A 10 -2.69 2.07 -0.34
C THR A 10 -2.58 1.19 -1.58
N LYS A 11 -2.35 -0.11 -1.39
CA LYS A 11 -2.35 -1.09 -2.48
C LYS A 11 -3.68 -1.09 -3.22
N ALA A 12 -4.81 -1.17 -2.52
CA ALA A 12 -6.15 -1.14 -3.12
C ALA A 12 -6.41 0.15 -3.91
N SER A 13 -5.91 1.30 -3.47
CA SER A 13 -6.09 2.57 -4.20
C SER A 13 -5.45 2.59 -5.60
N TYR A 14 -4.45 1.74 -5.85
CA TYR A 14 -3.85 1.57 -7.17
C TYR A 14 -4.45 0.40 -7.96
N LEU A 15 -5.25 -0.45 -7.30
CA LEU A 15 -5.86 -1.66 -7.84
C LEU A 15 -7.38 -1.53 -7.75
N ASP A 16 -7.98 -0.93 -8.78
CA ASP A 16 -9.41 -0.58 -8.95
C ASP A 16 -10.38 -1.80 -9.01
N ASP A 17 -10.02 -2.93 -8.40
CA ASP A 17 -10.67 -4.23 -8.62
C ASP A 17 -11.33 -4.83 -7.37
N LEU A 18 -11.10 -4.25 -6.19
CA LEU A 18 -11.68 -4.71 -4.92
C LEU A 18 -12.70 -3.69 -4.39
N SER A 19 -13.91 -4.15 -4.04
CA SER A 19 -14.93 -3.31 -3.38
C SER A 19 -14.68 -3.13 -1.88
N GLY A 20 -13.89 -4.01 -1.27
CA GLY A 20 -13.54 -3.95 0.14
C GLY A 20 -12.38 -4.90 0.47
N ALA A 21 -11.54 -4.53 1.43
CA ALA A 21 -10.46 -5.37 1.94
C ALA A 21 -10.11 -4.97 3.38
N ALA A 22 -9.86 -5.97 4.23
CA ALA A 22 -9.47 -5.78 5.63
C ALA A 22 -8.40 -6.80 6.04
N VAL A 23 -7.53 -6.40 6.96
CA VAL A 23 -6.63 -7.32 7.68
C VAL A 23 -7.34 -7.68 8.99
N LEU A 24 -7.68 -8.96 9.16
CA LEU A 24 -8.40 -9.44 10.33
C LEU A 24 -7.45 -9.77 11.48
N SER A 25 -6.29 -10.36 11.17
CA SER A 25 -5.27 -10.68 12.15
C SER A 25 -3.90 -10.81 11.47
N THR A 26 -2.85 -10.38 12.15
CA THR A 26 -1.47 -10.59 11.70
C THR A 26 -0.89 -11.77 12.47
N VAL A 27 -0.58 -12.86 11.76
CA VAL A 27 -0.02 -14.08 12.35
C VAL A 27 1.50 -13.99 12.43
N LYS A 28 2.13 -13.40 11.40
CA LYS A 28 3.56 -13.15 11.34
C LYS A 28 3.83 -11.82 10.65
N GLU A 29 4.48 -10.93 11.38
CA GLU A 29 4.98 -9.66 10.84
C GLU A 29 6.29 -9.85 10.06
N SER A 30 6.51 -8.95 9.11
CA SER A 30 7.80 -8.80 8.41
C SER A 30 8.84 -8.17 9.33
N THR A 31 10.07 -8.66 9.29
CA THR A 31 11.20 -8.12 10.06
C THR A 31 12.15 -7.33 9.17
N SER A 32 13.14 -6.65 9.74
CA SER A 32 14.22 -5.99 8.97
C SER A 32 15.07 -7.00 8.20
N GLU A 33 15.29 -8.19 8.78
CA GLU A 33 16.04 -9.29 8.16
C GLU A 33 15.23 -9.97 7.04
N ASP A 34 13.93 -10.18 7.27
CA ASP A 34 13.00 -10.83 6.35
C ASP A 34 11.83 -9.88 5.96
N PRO A 35 12.07 -8.79 5.20
CA PRO A 35 11.07 -7.75 4.95
C PRO A 35 9.90 -8.20 4.05
N PHE A 36 10.05 -9.32 3.36
CA PHE A 36 9.02 -9.88 2.48
C PHE A 36 8.22 -11.03 3.13
N LYS A 37 8.65 -11.51 4.29
CA LYS A 37 8.06 -12.66 4.96
C LYS A 37 6.94 -12.20 5.87
N SER A 38 5.70 -12.50 5.49
CA SER A 38 4.53 -12.14 6.31
C SER A 38 3.44 -13.19 6.20
N VAL A 39 2.65 -13.33 7.26
CA VAL A 39 1.46 -14.17 7.29
C VAL A 39 0.34 -13.41 7.98
N ALA A 40 -0.81 -13.28 7.33
CA ALA A 40 -1.96 -12.56 7.89
C ALA A 40 -3.27 -13.21 7.46
N VAL A 41 -4.27 -13.17 8.34
CA VAL A 41 -5.66 -13.47 8.00
C VAL A 41 -6.30 -12.20 7.48
N LYS A 42 -6.92 -12.28 6.31
CA LYS A 42 -7.50 -11.15 5.59
C LYS A 42 -8.90 -11.47 5.11
N TRP A 43 -9.65 -10.40 4.89
CA TRP A 43 -10.95 -10.42 4.24
C TRP A 43 -10.89 -9.57 2.98
N MET A 44 -11.54 -10.02 1.89
CA MET A 44 -11.76 -9.19 0.71
C MET A 44 -13.12 -9.46 0.08
N GLU A 45 -13.64 -8.44 -0.60
CA GLU A 45 -14.89 -8.52 -1.35
C GLU A 45 -14.64 -8.23 -2.83
N LEU A 46 -15.04 -9.18 -3.68
CA LEU A 46 -15.01 -9.05 -5.12
C LEU A 46 -16.28 -8.36 -5.62
N ASP A 47 -16.12 -7.22 -6.31
CA ASP A 47 -17.25 -6.46 -6.88
C ASP A 47 -17.77 -7.13 -8.16
N VAL A 48 -18.87 -7.88 -8.01
CA VAL A 48 -19.60 -8.51 -9.12
C VAL A 48 -20.96 -7.85 -9.31
N ARG A 49 -21.49 -7.20 -8.26
CA ARG A 49 -22.78 -6.52 -8.26
C ARG A 49 -22.79 -5.34 -9.23
N ARG A 50 -21.69 -4.59 -9.33
CA ARG A 50 -21.57 -3.47 -10.30
C ARG A 50 -21.65 -3.96 -11.75
N ARG A 51 -21.05 -5.10 -12.07
CA ARG A 51 -21.08 -5.69 -13.42
C ARG A 51 -22.39 -6.41 -13.73
N SER A 52 -23.09 -6.87 -12.72
CA SER A 52 -24.36 -7.59 -12.86
C SER A 52 -25.58 -6.71 -12.65
N MET A 53 -25.44 -5.38 -12.56
CA MET A 53 -26.54 -4.44 -12.25
C MET A 53 -27.41 -4.89 -11.05
N GLY A 54 -26.80 -5.53 -10.04
CA GLY A 54 -27.51 -6.00 -8.85
C GLY A 54 -28.08 -7.42 -8.91
N PHE A 55 -28.06 -8.11 -10.05
CA PHE A 55 -28.63 -9.47 -10.17
C PHE A 55 -27.81 -10.54 -9.45
N VAL A 56 -26.52 -10.29 -9.19
CA VAL A 56 -25.62 -11.23 -8.53
C VAL A 56 -25.01 -10.57 -7.29
N LYS A 57 -25.19 -11.21 -6.13
CA LYS A 57 -24.59 -10.78 -4.85
C LYS A 57 -23.05 -10.71 -4.95
N ASN A 58 -22.41 -9.88 -4.14
CA ASN A 58 -20.94 -9.89 -4.08
C ASN A 58 -20.43 -11.18 -3.41
N ARG A 59 -19.19 -11.54 -3.74
CA ARG A 59 -18.50 -12.68 -3.12
C ARG A 59 -17.44 -12.14 -2.19
N ASP A 60 -17.46 -12.59 -0.95
CA ASP A 60 -16.44 -12.28 0.02
C ASP A 60 -15.62 -13.52 0.38
N TYR A 61 -14.38 -13.28 0.77
CA TYR A 61 -13.39 -14.32 1.05
C TYR A 61 -12.68 -13.99 2.35
N VAL A 62 -12.60 -14.97 3.24
CA VAL A 62 -11.74 -14.94 4.43
C VAL A 62 -10.60 -15.91 4.18
N TYR A 63 -9.36 -15.42 4.20
CA TYR A 63 -8.21 -16.20 3.75
C TYR A 63 -6.95 -15.87 4.52
N VAL A 64 -6.06 -16.85 4.64
CA VAL A 64 -4.68 -16.63 5.05
C VAL A 64 -3.89 -16.19 3.81
N GLU A 65 -3.23 -15.05 3.93
CA GLU A 65 -2.21 -14.57 2.99
C GLU A 65 -0.84 -14.87 3.56
N ALA A 66 0.00 -15.56 2.79
CA ALA A 66 1.41 -15.77 3.11
C ALA A 66 2.29 -15.24 1.99
N THR A 67 3.35 -14.55 2.36
CA THR A 67 4.32 -13.99 1.42
C THR A 67 5.74 -14.26 1.87
N GLY A 68 6.67 -14.29 0.91
CA GLY A 68 8.09 -14.37 1.22
C GLY A 68 8.94 -14.60 -0.01
N ILE A 69 10.18 -14.98 0.28
CA ILE A 69 11.17 -15.40 -0.70
C ILE A 69 11.60 -16.81 -0.36
N ASN A 70 11.80 -17.61 -1.38
CA ASN A 70 12.44 -18.90 -1.30
C ASN A 70 13.52 -19.00 -2.39
N TYR A 71 14.32 -20.05 -2.35
CA TYR A 71 15.35 -20.32 -3.34
C TYR A 71 15.06 -21.67 -4.01
N LEU A 72 15.14 -21.71 -5.33
CA LEU A 72 15.08 -22.96 -6.07
C LEU A 72 16.35 -23.78 -5.80
N PRO A 73 16.36 -25.11 -6.03
CA PRO A 73 17.57 -25.92 -5.92
C PRO A 73 18.73 -25.41 -6.79
N SER A 74 18.43 -24.68 -7.87
CA SER A 74 19.40 -23.98 -8.72
C SER A 74 20.04 -22.74 -8.08
N GLY A 75 19.61 -22.32 -6.89
CA GLY A 75 20.02 -21.08 -6.22
C GLY A 75 19.24 -19.83 -6.67
N GLU A 76 18.35 -19.95 -7.64
CA GLU A 76 17.55 -18.82 -8.12
C GLU A 76 16.56 -18.32 -7.06
N ARG A 77 16.49 -16.99 -6.91
CA ARG A 77 15.56 -16.33 -5.99
C ARG A 77 14.13 -16.34 -6.52
N LEU A 78 13.20 -16.80 -5.69
CA LEU A 78 11.80 -16.96 -6.02
C LEU A 78 10.91 -16.27 -4.97
N GLY A 79 10.23 -15.20 -5.35
CA GLY A 79 9.17 -14.63 -4.51
C GLY A 79 7.92 -15.51 -4.55
N TYR A 80 7.20 -15.61 -3.44
CA TYR A 80 5.90 -16.27 -3.40
C TYR A 80 4.84 -15.39 -2.74
N HIS A 81 3.60 -15.57 -3.19
CA HIS A 81 2.39 -15.00 -2.61
C HIS A 81 1.28 -16.04 -2.68
N VAL A 82 0.84 -16.52 -1.53
CA VAL A 82 -0.16 -17.57 -1.40
C VAL A 82 -1.36 -17.00 -0.67
N MET A 83 -2.56 -17.33 -1.14
CA MET A 83 -3.83 -16.99 -0.51
C MET A 83 -4.66 -18.25 -0.40
N HIS A 84 -5.10 -18.64 0.79
CA HIS A 84 -5.93 -19.82 0.96
C HIS A 84 -7.08 -19.51 1.91
N SER A 85 -8.31 -19.80 1.49
CA SER A 85 -9.49 -19.53 2.31
C SER A 85 -9.51 -20.38 3.56
N VAL A 86 -9.93 -19.79 4.67
CA VAL A 86 -10.02 -20.45 5.97
C VAL A 86 -11.37 -20.15 6.60
N ASP A 87 -11.89 -21.14 7.32
CA ASP A 87 -13.10 -20.97 8.13
C ASP A 87 -12.65 -20.67 9.56
N ILE A 88 -12.94 -19.46 10.05
CA ILE A 88 -12.65 -19.05 11.42
C ILE A 88 -13.95 -18.59 12.10
N PRO A 89 -14.22 -19.00 13.36
CA PRO A 89 -15.47 -18.66 14.05
C PRO A 89 -15.72 -17.14 14.15
N GLN A 90 -14.66 -16.35 14.24
CA GLN A 90 -14.74 -14.89 14.39
C GLN A 90 -15.22 -14.19 13.10
N ALA A 91 -15.08 -14.84 11.93
CA ALA A 91 -15.48 -14.27 10.65
C ALA A 91 -16.83 -14.84 10.19
N HIS A 92 -17.90 -14.36 10.86
CA HIS A 92 -19.28 -14.70 10.52
C HIS A 92 -19.66 -14.30 9.09
N ASP A 93 -20.75 -14.88 8.59
CA ASP A 93 -21.27 -14.58 7.26
C ASP A 93 -21.92 -13.19 7.25
N LEU A 94 -21.57 -12.39 6.23
CA LEU A 94 -22.10 -11.05 6.07
C LEU A 94 -23.38 -11.07 5.22
N ALA A 95 -24.38 -10.31 5.65
CA ALA A 95 -25.60 -10.11 4.87
C ALA A 95 -25.28 -9.50 3.48
N GLU A 96 -26.12 -9.82 2.49
CA GLU A 96 -26.01 -9.35 1.09
C GLU A 96 -24.80 -9.86 0.30
N ARG A 97 -24.01 -10.78 0.86
CA ARG A 97 -22.85 -11.42 0.23
C ARG A 97 -22.98 -12.93 0.24
N VAL A 98 -22.12 -13.58 -0.54
CA VAL A 98 -21.96 -15.03 -0.53
C VAL A 98 -20.51 -15.32 -0.18
N ARG A 99 -20.28 -15.93 0.99
CA ARG A 99 -18.97 -16.44 1.40
C ARG A 99 -18.52 -17.50 0.41
N ALA A 100 -17.42 -17.25 -0.27
CA ALA A 100 -16.82 -18.16 -1.23
C ALA A 100 -15.40 -18.54 -0.79
N LYS A 101 -14.90 -19.66 -1.32
CA LYS A 101 -13.53 -20.10 -1.11
C LYS A 101 -12.70 -19.98 -2.37
N LEU A 102 -11.41 -19.74 -2.14
CA LEU A 102 -10.36 -19.70 -3.12
C LEU A 102 -9.06 -20.26 -2.57
N SER A 103 -8.20 -20.66 -3.50
CA SER A 103 -6.80 -20.95 -3.25
C SER A 103 -5.99 -20.37 -4.41
N VAL A 104 -5.04 -19.49 -4.12
CA VAL A 104 -4.18 -18.84 -5.11
C VAL A 104 -2.74 -19.02 -4.70
N CYS A 105 -1.89 -19.38 -5.66
CA CYS A 105 -0.46 -19.43 -5.50
C CYS A 105 0.19 -18.64 -6.64
N SER A 106 0.97 -17.62 -6.29
CA SER A 106 1.70 -16.79 -7.22
C SER A 106 3.20 -16.89 -6.94
N PHE A 107 3.99 -17.09 -8.00
CA PHE A 107 5.45 -17.11 -7.96
C PHE A 107 6.04 -16.00 -8.82
N PHE A 108 7.07 -15.37 -8.30
CA PHE A 108 7.79 -14.26 -8.91
C PHE A 108 9.23 -14.69 -9.12
N ARG A 109 9.58 -15.06 -10.35
CA ARG A 109 10.93 -15.50 -10.72
C ARG A 109 11.67 -14.35 -11.40
N GLN A 110 12.79 -13.93 -10.83
CA GLN A 110 13.65 -12.92 -11.44
C GLN A 110 14.32 -13.52 -12.69
N ARG A 111 14.22 -12.83 -13.84
CA ARG A 111 14.87 -13.25 -15.10
C ARG A 111 16.12 -12.43 -15.41
N SER A 112 16.08 -11.14 -15.07
CA SER A 112 17.19 -10.17 -15.18
C SER A 112 17.06 -9.15 -14.04
N ASP A 113 17.97 -8.17 -13.98
CA ASP A 113 17.93 -7.11 -12.98
C ASP A 113 16.67 -6.23 -13.07
N ASP A 114 16.06 -6.15 -14.26
CA ASP A 114 14.92 -5.30 -14.58
C ASP A 114 13.64 -6.08 -14.90
N SER A 115 13.67 -7.42 -14.89
CA SER A 115 12.51 -8.24 -15.29
C SER A 115 12.20 -9.40 -14.34
N VAL A 116 10.90 -9.59 -14.13
CA VAL A 116 10.34 -10.66 -13.30
C VAL A 116 9.24 -11.37 -14.06
N SER A 117 9.27 -12.69 -14.05
CA SER A 117 8.17 -13.53 -14.54
C SER A 117 7.22 -13.89 -13.43
N VAL A 118 5.94 -13.74 -13.71
CA VAL A 118 4.86 -13.99 -12.76
C VAL A 118 4.09 -15.22 -13.20
N TYR A 119 4.04 -16.23 -12.34
CA TYR A 119 3.27 -17.45 -12.54
C TYR A 119 2.15 -17.46 -11.50
N VAL A 120 0.89 -17.56 -11.93
CA VAL A 120 -0.26 -17.57 -11.02
C VAL A 120 -1.10 -18.80 -11.30
N MET A 121 -1.38 -19.57 -10.26
CA MET A 121 -2.32 -20.67 -10.28
C MET A 121 -3.42 -20.38 -9.26
N SER A 122 -4.68 -20.61 -9.63
CA SER A 122 -5.81 -20.28 -8.79
C SER A 122 -6.95 -21.27 -8.93
N MET A 123 -7.61 -21.56 -7.82
CA MET A 123 -8.84 -22.35 -7.72
C MET A 123 -9.89 -21.52 -6.98
N MET A 124 -11.15 -21.70 -7.35
CA MET A 124 -12.30 -21.08 -6.67
C MET A 124 -13.48 -22.04 -6.66
N ASP A 125 -14.40 -21.84 -5.71
CA ASP A 125 -15.56 -22.72 -5.56
C ASP A 125 -16.43 -22.78 -6.84
N PRO A 126 -16.96 -23.97 -7.17
CA PRO A 126 -17.88 -24.14 -8.29
C PRO A 126 -19.20 -23.42 -7.97
N MET A 127 -19.41 -22.30 -8.65
CA MET A 127 -20.67 -21.56 -8.64
C MET A 127 -21.62 -22.10 -9.72
N SER A 128 -22.90 -21.69 -9.69
CA SER A 128 -23.81 -21.93 -10.81
C SER A 128 -23.27 -21.30 -12.11
N ASP A 129 -23.56 -21.91 -13.26
CA ASP A 129 -23.00 -21.46 -14.55
C ASP A 129 -23.28 -19.99 -14.87
N LYS A 130 -24.48 -19.49 -14.51
CA LYS A 130 -24.85 -18.10 -14.72
C LYS A 130 -24.01 -17.14 -13.89
N VAL A 131 -23.77 -17.48 -12.62
CA VAL A 131 -22.93 -16.69 -11.72
C VAL A 131 -21.46 -16.77 -12.15
N ARG A 132 -20.98 -17.96 -12.51
CA ARG A 132 -19.61 -18.21 -12.94
C ARG A 132 -19.18 -17.29 -14.07
N ARG A 133 -20.03 -17.07 -15.08
CA ARG A 133 -19.77 -16.15 -16.21
C ARG A 133 -19.51 -14.70 -15.79
N LEU A 134 -20.04 -14.28 -14.63
CA LEU A 134 -19.90 -12.92 -14.11
C LEU A 134 -18.74 -12.79 -13.11
N VAL A 135 -18.56 -13.80 -12.25
CA VAL A 135 -17.55 -13.76 -11.19
C VAL A 135 -16.14 -14.04 -11.73
N VAL A 136 -15.98 -15.03 -12.62
CA VAL A 136 -14.65 -15.43 -13.12
C VAL A 136 -13.90 -14.27 -13.79
N PRO A 137 -14.48 -13.45 -14.68
CA PRO A 137 -13.78 -12.31 -15.24
C PRO A 137 -13.35 -11.26 -14.21
N CYS A 138 -14.12 -11.04 -13.14
CA CYS A 138 -13.71 -10.15 -12.04
C CYS A 138 -12.52 -10.75 -11.27
N PHE A 139 -12.56 -12.05 -11.00
CA PHE A 139 -11.49 -12.75 -10.31
C PHE A 139 -10.19 -12.75 -11.12
N ILE A 140 -10.25 -13.07 -12.42
CA ILE A 140 -9.08 -13.03 -13.31
C ILE A 140 -8.49 -11.61 -13.38
N LYS A 141 -9.32 -10.57 -13.47
CA LYS A 141 -8.84 -9.17 -13.42
C LYS A 141 -8.08 -8.89 -12.11
N THR A 142 -8.60 -9.39 -10.98
CA THR A 142 -7.95 -9.29 -9.67
C THR A 142 -6.59 -10.01 -9.66
N LEU A 143 -6.48 -11.19 -10.26
CA LEU A 143 -5.19 -11.90 -10.37
C LEU A 143 -4.20 -11.13 -11.25
N LEU A 144 -4.65 -10.60 -12.40
CA LEU A 144 -3.84 -9.80 -13.31
C LEU A 144 -3.38 -8.47 -12.68
N SER A 145 -4.08 -7.97 -11.66
CA SER A 145 -3.67 -6.79 -10.89
C SER A 145 -2.28 -6.96 -10.26
N THR A 146 -1.84 -8.21 -10.05
CA THR A 146 -0.48 -8.56 -9.59
C THR A 146 0.61 -8.02 -10.50
N LEU A 147 0.34 -7.91 -11.81
CA LEU A 147 1.29 -7.33 -12.78
C LEU A 147 1.55 -5.83 -12.52
N LYS A 148 0.63 -5.15 -11.82
CA LYS A 148 0.78 -3.74 -11.44
C LYS A 148 1.60 -3.55 -10.16
N TYR A 149 2.05 -4.62 -9.49
CA TYR A 149 2.77 -4.48 -8.23
C TYR A 149 4.10 -3.75 -8.36
N ALA A 150 4.77 -3.85 -9.51
CA ALA A 150 5.97 -3.06 -9.81
C ALA A 150 5.66 -1.56 -9.72
N TYR A 151 4.60 -1.12 -10.41
CA TYR A 151 4.12 0.26 -10.35
C TYR A 151 3.72 0.70 -8.94
N CYS A 152 3.00 -0.15 -8.18
CA CYS A 152 2.70 0.15 -6.78
C CYS A 152 3.96 0.32 -5.92
N GLY A 153 5.00 -0.48 -6.20
CA GLY A 153 6.31 -0.37 -5.57
C GLY A 153 7.00 0.95 -5.87
N GLU A 154 7.03 1.37 -7.14
CA GLU A 154 7.55 2.68 -7.56
C GLU A 154 6.85 3.83 -6.84
N MET A 155 5.52 3.82 -6.78
CA MET A 155 4.77 4.88 -6.10
C MET A 155 5.03 4.88 -4.60
N LYS A 156 5.20 3.71 -3.98
CA LYS A 156 5.58 3.61 -2.57
C LYS A 156 6.97 4.20 -2.31
N LYS A 157 7.95 3.94 -3.18
CA LYS A 157 9.30 4.52 -3.05
C LYS A 157 9.27 6.05 -3.13
N LEU A 158 8.51 6.60 -4.08
CA LEU A 158 8.34 8.06 -4.20
C LEU A 158 7.60 8.68 -3.01
N SER A 159 6.53 8.03 -2.52
CA SER A 159 5.83 8.49 -1.31
C SER A 159 6.73 8.46 -0.08
N GLN A 160 7.56 7.43 0.07
CA GLN A 160 8.52 7.35 1.17
C GLN A 160 9.56 8.46 1.08
N ALA A 161 10.20 8.63 -0.07
CA ALA A 161 11.19 9.68 -0.29
C ALA A 161 10.61 11.08 0.01
N LEU A 162 9.33 11.32 -0.32
CA LEU A 162 8.66 12.56 0.04
C LEU A 162 8.51 12.72 1.55
N ASN A 163 8.05 11.68 2.25
CA ASN A 163 7.88 11.72 3.69
C ASN A 163 9.22 11.98 4.40
N ASP A 164 10.28 11.29 3.98
CA ASP A 164 11.63 11.47 4.52
C ASP A 164 12.10 12.91 4.31
N ARG A 165 11.92 13.44 3.09
CA ARG A 165 12.22 14.86 2.80
C ARG A 165 11.39 15.83 3.63
N TYR A 166 10.09 15.59 3.82
CA TYR A 166 9.25 16.44 4.68
C TYR A 166 9.66 16.40 6.15
N ALA A 167 10.15 15.26 6.64
CA ALA A 167 10.68 15.14 8.01
C ALA A 167 12.01 15.91 8.18
N GLU A 168 12.86 15.92 7.16
CA GLU A 168 14.12 16.70 7.13
C GLU A 168 13.89 18.21 7.00
N LEU A 169 12.75 18.63 6.44
CA LEU A 169 12.41 20.02 6.19
C LEU A 169 11.92 20.75 7.44
N LYS A 170 12.86 21.04 8.34
CA LYS A 170 12.74 22.14 9.30
C LYS A 170 13.49 23.40 8.86
N HIS A 171 14.36 23.35 7.83
CA HIS A 171 15.31 24.45 7.55
C HIS A 171 15.67 24.75 6.08
N VAL A 172 14.98 24.24 5.05
CA VAL A 172 15.39 24.50 3.64
C VAL A 172 14.45 25.49 2.96
N GLY A 173 14.95 26.69 2.67
CA GLY A 173 14.28 27.69 1.84
C GLY A 173 14.21 27.28 0.37
N PRO A 174 13.47 28.02 -0.48
CA PRO A 174 13.30 27.68 -1.89
C PRO A 174 14.67 27.62 -2.59
N PRO A 175 15.01 26.52 -3.26
CA PRO A 175 16.28 26.39 -3.94
C PRO A 175 16.19 27.14 -5.25
N ASN A 176 17.20 27.97 -5.45
CA ASN A 176 17.52 28.73 -6.64
C ASN A 176 16.81 30.09 -6.76
N PRO A 177 17.53 31.22 -6.58
CA PRO A 177 17.03 32.54 -6.94
C PRO A 177 16.78 32.66 -8.46
N ASP A 178 17.52 31.88 -9.25
CA ASP A 178 17.38 31.85 -10.70
C ASP A 178 16.24 30.90 -11.08
N HIS A 179 15.27 31.43 -11.81
CA HIS A 179 14.07 30.72 -12.24
C HIS A 179 14.37 29.74 -13.40
N ASN A 180 15.39 28.90 -13.25
CA ASN A 180 15.84 27.94 -14.26
C ASN A 180 15.36 26.53 -13.94
N CYS A 181 15.02 25.77 -14.98
CA CYS A 181 14.63 24.37 -14.82
C CYS A 181 15.79 23.53 -14.30
N ILE A 182 15.62 22.81 -13.19
CA ILE A 182 16.65 21.99 -12.56
C ILE A 182 17.17 20.86 -13.44
N THR A 183 16.38 20.43 -14.44
CA THR A 183 16.74 19.30 -15.32
C THR A 183 17.47 19.76 -16.58
N CYS A 184 16.98 20.80 -17.26
CA CYS A 184 17.54 21.23 -18.55
C CYS A 184 18.23 22.58 -18.50
N MET A 185 18.29 23.22 -17.33
CA MET A 185 18.87 24.55 -17.07
C MET A 185 18.27 25.70 -17.89
N LYS A 186 17.23 25.45 -18.68
CA LYS A 186 16.54 26.50 -19.46
C LYS A 186 15.78 27.44 -18.53
N PRO A 187 15.81 28.76 -18.79
CA PRO A 187 15.02 29.72 -18.02
C PRO A 187 13.53 29.41 -18.16
N MET A 188 12.83 29.42 -17.02
CA MET A 188 11.38 29.26 -16.97
C MET A 188 10.74 30.51 -17.55
N ARG A 189 9.92 30.35 -18.59
CA ARG A 189 9.18 31.46 -19.20
C ARG A 189 8.10 31.92 -18.23
N VAL A 190 8.40 32.89 -17.36
CA VAL A 190 7.38 33.63 -16.62
C VAL A 190 6.78 34.64 -17.60
N TRP A 191 5.75 34.23 -18.37
CA TRP A 191 5.09 35.14 -19.30
C TRP A 191 4.38 36.25 -18.52
N ARG A 192 5.06 37.38 -18.33
CA ARG A 192 4.47 38.64 -17.88
C ARG A 192 3.91 39.36 -19.11
N PHE A 193 2.67 39.08 -19.51
CA PHE A 193 1.75 40.00 -20.19
C PHE A 193 0.36 39.32 -20.33
N GLY A 194 -0.58 39.72 -19.45
CA GLY A 194 -2.01 39.69 -19.75
C GLY A 194 -2.82 38.39 -19.57
N LYS A 195 -2.24 37.22 -19.29
CA LYS A 195 -3.01 36.00 -18.94
C LYS A 195 -2.37 35.21 -17.81
N LEU A 196 -3.24 34.63 -16.97
CA LEU A 196 -2.99 33.94 -15.70
C LEU A 196 -1.66 33.15 -15.70
N ALA A 197 -0.65 33.68 -15.01
CA ALA A 197 0.63 33.01 -14.84
C ALA A 197 0.42 31.80 -13.92
N THR A 198 0.32 30.60 -14.50
CA THR A 198 0.35 29.36 -13.74
C THR A 198 1.67 29.34 -12.96
N SER A 199 1.59 29.26 -11.63
CA SER A 199 2.76 29.19 -10.76
C SER A 199 3.77 28.17 -11.32
N PRO A 200 5.06 28.51 -11.44
CA PRO A 200 6.05 27.60 -11.99
C PRO A 200 6.05 26.29 -11.19
N THR A 201 5.94 25.17 -11.90
CA THR A 201 5.92 23.85 -11.28
C THR A 201 7.27 23.53 -10.65
N THR A 202 7.27 23.03 -9.41
CA THR A 202 8.48 22.62 -8.71
C THR A 202 8.48 21.10 -8.47
N CYS A 203 9.67 20.51 -8.43
CA CYS A 203 9.86 19.15 -7.96
C CYS A 203 9.55 19.10 -6.46
N LYS A 204 8.69 18.18 -6.00
CA LYS A 204 8.33 18.08 -4.58
C LYS A 204 9.40 17.43 -3.69
N LEU A 205 10.47 16.88 -4.27
CA LEU A 205 11.61 16.32 -3.52
C LEU A 205 12.74 17.33 -3.35
N CYS A 206 13.23 17.92 -4.45
CA CYS A 206 14.35 18.86 -4.41
C CYS A 206 13.94 20.33 -4.47
N PHE A 207 12.65 20.65 -4.52
CA PHE A 207 12.07 22.00 -4.62
C PHE A 207 12.49 22.85 -5.83
N GLY A 208 13.38 22.36 -6.70
CA GLY A 208 13.80 23.05 -7.91
C GLY A 208 12.67 23.21 -8.94
N TYR A 209 12.71 24.28 -9.72
CA TYR A 209 11.76 24.51 -10.82
C TYR A 209 11.89 23.44 -11.90
N VAL A 210 10.77 23.02 -12.48
CA VAL A 210 10.72 22.03 -13.56
C VAL A 210 9.82 22.55 -14.66
N CYS A 211 10.32 22.61 -15.90
CA CYS A 211 9.51 23.02 -17.05
C CYS A 211 8.54 21.91 -17.48
N ASN A 212 7.51 22.25 -18.27
CA ASN A 212 6.51 21.28 -18.72
C ASN A 212 7.09 20.07 -19.46
N SER A 213 8.21 20.23 -20.18
CA SER A 213 8.88 19.13 -20.90
C SER A 213 9.72 18.24 -19.99
N CYS A 214 10.18 18.73 -18.84
CA CYS A 214 10.98 17.97 -17.87
C CYS A 214 10.15 17.46 -16.69
N LYS A 215 8.88 17.88 -16.58
CA LYS A 215 7.98 17.55 -15.48
C LYS A 215 7.54 16.10 -15.59
N ILE A 216 7.88 15.30 -14.58
CA ILE A 216 7.34 13.95 -14.41
C ILE A 216 6.21 14.03 -13.39
N GLU A 217 4.99 13.75 -13.82
CA GLU A 217 3.82 13.75 -12.96
C GLU A 217 3.46 12.31 -12.56
N LYS A 218 3.39 12.04 -11.26
CA LYS A 218 2.97 10.74 -10.71
C LYS A 218 1.76 10.93 -9.80
N LYS A 219 0.82 9.99 -9.84
CA LYS A 219 -0.32 9.96 -8.94
C LYS A 219 0.07 9.17 -7.69
N LEU A 220 0.16 9.85 -6.56
CA LEU A 220 0.47 9.24 -5.28
C LEU A 220 -0.76 9.24 -4.38
N SER A 221 -0.94 8.13 -3.66
CA SER A 221 -1.99 7.93 -2.69
C SER A 221 -1.52 8.34 -1.30
N PHE A 222 -2.34 9.15 -0.61
CA PHE A 222 -2.09 9.65 0.74
C PHE A 222 -3.29 9.36 1.63
N MET A 223 -3.02 8.93 2.87
CA MET A 223 -4.05 8.82 3.89
C MET A 223 -4.30 10.19 4.49
N ASN A 224 -5.57 10.61 4.49
CA ASN A 224 -6.01 11.84 5.14
C ASN A 224 -6.31 11.58 6.63
N ALA A 225 -6.51 12.66 7.40
CA ALA A 225 -6.88 12.58 8.81
C ALA A 225 -8.21 11.86 9.07
N ASP A 226 -9.09 11.77 8.07
CA ASP A 226 -10.34 11.01 8.11
C ASP A 226 -10.14 9.51 7.77
N LEU A 227 -8.88 9.04 7.70
CA LEU A 227 -8.47 7.69 7.33
C LEU A 227 -8.85 7.27 5.90
N LYS A 228 -9.32 8.21 5.06
CA LYS A 228 -9.61 7.96 3.65
C LYS A 228 -8.36 8.15 2.80
N MET A 229 -8.28 7.35 1.74
CA MET A 229 -7.19 7.42 0.77
C MET A 229 -7.53 8.41 -0.35
N THR A 230 -6.67 9.40 -0.60
CA THR A 230 -6.81 10.32 -1.74
C THR A 230 -5.60 10.25 -2.65
N GLN A 231 -5.85 10.27 -3.96
CA GLN A 231 -4.79 10.37 -4.96
C GLN A 231 -4.55 11.82 -5.34
N ARG A 232 -3.27 12.23 -5.30
CA ARG A 232 -2.84 13.56 -5.70
C ARG A 232 -1.77 13.45 -6.78
N LYS A 233 -1.84 14.34 -7.77
CA LYS A 233 -0.79 14.48 -8.78
C LYS A 233 0.38 15.22 -8.15
N VAL A 234 1.56 14.60 -8.20
CA VAL A 234 2.79 15.16 -7.66
C VAL A 234 3.82 15.27 -8.77
N SER A 235 4.50 16.42 -8.83
CA SER A 235 5.50 16.73 -9.85
C SER A 235 6.91 16.47 -9.35
N PHE A 236 7.71 15.82 -10.18
CA PHE A 236 9.11 15.48 -9.92
C PHE A 236 10.00 15.85 -11.11
N CYS A 237 11.30 16.02 -10.85
CA CYS A 237 12.32 16.01 -11.90
C CYS A 237 12.83 14.58 -12.13
N SER A 238 13.49 14.34 -13.27
CA SER A 238 14.04 13.02 -13.60
C SER A 238 15.05 12.50 -12.59
N SER A 239 15.98 13.33 -12.10
CA SER A 239 16.99 12.94 -11.12
C SER A 239 16.35 12.36 -9.86
N CYS A 240 15.44 13.10 -9.21
CA CYS A 240 14.82 12.63 -7.97
C CYS A 240 13.97 11.38 -8.16
N VAL A 241 13.38 11.17 -9.35
CA VAL A 241 12.69 9.91 -9.65
C VAL A 241 13.70 8.78 -9.72
N SER A 242 14.79 8.92 -10.47
CA SER A 242 15.84 7.91 -10.58
C SER A 242 16.45 7.57 -9.22
N ASP A 243 16.77 8.59 -8.42
CA ASP A 243 17.33 8.43 -7.07
C ASP A 243 16.39 7.62 -6.18
N ALA A 244 15.10 7.97 -6.18
CA ALA A 244 14.09 7.24 -5.41
C ALA A 244 13.91 5.79 -5.89
N MET A 245 14.15 5.50 -7.17
CA MET A 245 14.07 4.13 -7.69
C MET A 245 15.30 3.29 -7.34
N GLY A 246 16.47 3.93 -7.21
CA GLY A 246 17.74 3.29 -6.86
C GLY A 246 17.84 2.76 -5.42
N VAL A 247 17.02 3.29 -4.50
CA VAL A 247 17.01 2.85 -3.08
C VAL A 247 16.53 1.41 -2.98
N SER A 248 17.29 0.57 -2.27
CA SER A 248 16.94 -0.84 -2.05
C SER A 248 15.84 -0.97 -0.98
N PRO A 249 14.91 -1.94 -1.07
CA PRO A 249 13.84 -2.09 -0.08
C PRO A 249 14.33 -2.34 1.37
N SER A 250 15.57 -2.80 1.53
CA SER A 250 16.26 -3.04 2.80
C SER A 250 16.67 -1.78 3.54
N GLU A 251 16.69 -0.62 2.88
CA GLU A 251 17.07 0.67 3.46
C GLU A 251 15.87 1.52 3.88
N ILE A 252 14.64 0.99 3.78
CA ILE A 252 13.41 1.71 4.13
C ILE A 252 13.20 1.68 5.66
N PRO A 253 13.32 2.81 6.38
CA PRO A 253 13.05 2.85 7.81
C PRO A 253 11.56 2.70 8.10
N LYS A 254 11.22 2.20 9.30
CA LYS A 254 9.83 1.86 9.66
C LYS A 254 8.99 3.09 9.98
N ALA A 255 7.67 2.98 9.79
CA ALA A 255 6.69 3.93 10.32
C ALA A 255 6.65 3.97 11.87
N SER A 256 7.23 2.97 12.56
CA SER A 256 7.36 2.95 14.02
C SER A 256 8.42 3.93 14.55
N ASP A 257 9.30 4.43 13.69
CA ASP A 257 10.48 5.20 14.11
C ASP A 257 10.23 6.72 14.08
N CYS A 258 8.97 7.14 13.86
CA CYS A 258 8.57 8.55 13.76
C CYS A 258 7.70 9.03 14.95
N TRP A 259 7.84 8.42 16.13
CA TRP A 259 7.38 9.02 17.38
C TRP A 259 8.57 9.56 18.15
N PRO A 260 8.81 10.88 18.18
CA PRO A 260 9.78 11.42 19.12
C PRO A 260 9.26 11.12 20.53
N HIS A 261 10.05 10.37 21.29
CA HIS A 261 9.92 10.23 22.73
C HIS A 261 9.62 11.61 23.34
N ALA A 262 8.42 11.74 23.92
CA ALA A 262 8.12 12.81 24.86
C ALA A 262 8.93 12.57 26.15
N ALA A 263 10.24 12.81 26.07
CA ALA A 263 11.13 12.89 27.20
C ALA A 263 11.52 14.35 27.37
N GLY A 264 10.76 15.06 28.21
CA GLY A 264 11.12 16.41 28.63
C GLY A 264 9.92 17.29 28.86
N LEU A 265 9.27 17.12 30.02
CA LEU A 265 8.77 18.16 30.92
C LEU A 265 7.71 17.54 31.84
N SER A 266 8.04 17.51 33.14
CA SER A 266 7.16 17.36 34.33
C SER A 266 7.67 16.32 35.32
N ARG A 267 8.84 16.57 35.94
CA ARG A 267 9.09 16.11 37.31
C ARG A 267 8.86 17.29 38.22
N LEU A 268 7.66 17.38 38.78
CA LEU A 268 7.34 18.09 40.03
C LEU A 268 5.96 17.58 40.51
N CYS A 269 5.95 16.46 41.21
CA CYS A 269 5.29 16.33 42.52
C CYS A 269 5.41 14.90 43.04
N ASN A 270 6.00 14.79 44.23
CA ASN A 270 5.81 13.68 45.15
C ASN A 270 4.31 13.48 45.42
N GLN A 271 3.88 12.22 45.60
CA GLN A 271 3.52 11.67 46.91
C GLN A 271 2.86 10.28 46.75
N SER A 272 3.40 9.33 47.52
CA SER A 272 2.74 8.21 48.23
C SER A 272 1.57 7.46 47.58
N GLY A 273 1.70 6.13 47.50
CA GLY A 273 0.55 5.25 47.31
C GLY A 273 0.92 3.80 47.04
N MET A 274 1.26 3.08 48.11
CA MET A 274 1.47 1.64 48.16
C MET A 274 0.16 0.89 47.83
N TRP A 275 0.21 -0.18 47.01
CA TRP A 275 -0.36 -1.52 47.29
C TRP A 275 -0.21 -2.50 46.12
N SER A 276 0.36 -3.67 46.45
CA SER A 276 0.26 -4.93 45.71
C SER A 276 -1.20 -5.35 45.53
N THR A 277 -1.57 -6.00 44.43
CA THR A 277 -1.83 -7.45 44.34
C THR A 277 -2.54 -7.84 43.04
N VAL A 278 -2.08 -8.98 42.50
CA VAL A 278 -2.87 -10.08 41.93
C VAL A 278 -3.51 -9.88 40.55
N LEU A 279 -3.17 -10.87 39.72
CA LEU A 279 -3.74 -11.22 38.44
C LEU A 279 -5.25 -11.42 38.57
N ASP A 280 -6.03 -10.69 37.77
CA ASP A 280 -7.32 -11.17 37.33
C ASP A 280 -7.36 -11.25 35.80
N ASN A 281 -7.64 -12.47 35.37
CA ASN A 281 -7.80 -12.95 34.02
C ASN A 281 -9.23 -12.62 33.58
N GLU A 282 -9.42 -11.61 32.74
CA GLU A 282 -10.65 -11.48 31.96
C GLU A 282 -10.37 -11.12 30.51
N SER A 283 -10.49 -12.15 29.69
CA SER A 283 -10.66 -12.10 28.24
C SER A 283 -11.90 -11.29 27.87
N SER A 284 -11.71 -10.10 27.32
CA SER A 284 -12.74 -9.39 26.57
C SER A 284 -12.25 -9.19 25.13
N ALA A 285 -12.63 -10.14 24.26
CA ALA A 285 -12.43 -10.03 22.82
C ALA A 285 -13.37 -8.94 22.28
N VAL A 286 -12.80 -7.76 21.99
CA VAL A 286 -13.51 -6.71 21.27
C VAL A 286 -13.73 -7.19 19.83
N SER A 287 -14.99 -7.48 19.50
CA SER A 287 -15.46 -7.76 18.15
C SER A 287 -15.33 -6.50 17.30
N HIS A 288 -14.32 -6.45 16.42
CA HIS A 288 -14.24 -5.45 15.37
C HIS A 288 -15.05 -5.91 14.15
N ASP A 289 -16.12 -5.18 13.82
CA ASP A 289 -16.90 -5.38 12.60
C ASP A 289 -16.09 -4.93 11.37
N PHE A 290 -15.44 -5.90 10.73
CA PHE A 290 -14.58 -5.69 9.56
C PHE A 290 -15.35 -5.23 8.31
N ALA A 291 -16.69 -5.34 8.31
CA ALA A 291 -17.54 -4.96 7.17
C ALA A 291 -17.82 -3.45 7.10
N ASN A 292 -17.55 -2.68 8.16
CA ASN A 292 -17.81 -1.25 8.23
C ASN A 292 -16.66 -0.35 7.71
N THR A 293 -15.71 -0.92 6.97
CA THR A 293 -14.60 -0.15 6.35
C THR A 293 -15.03 0.50 5.02
N ARG A 294 -15.90 1.51 5.11
CA ARG A 294 -16.16 2.47 4.01
C ARG A 294 -15.27 3.71 4.09
#